data_AF-A0A395IJ26-F1
#
_entry.id   AF-A0A395IJ26-F1
#
_cell.length_a   1.000
_cell.length_b   1.000
_cell.length_c   1.000
_cell.angle_alpha   90.00
_cell.angle_beta   90.00
_cell.angle_gamma   90.00
#
_symmetry.space_group_name_H-M   'P 1'
#
loop_
_entity.id
_entity.type
_entity.pdbx_description
1 polymer ?
#
loop_
_entity_poly.entity_id
_entity_poly.type
_entity_poly.pdbx_seq_one_letter_code
_entity_poly.pdbx_strand_id
1 'polypeptide(L)'
;MTFIIKGKKKHHSVKFNRRAMEERVVNKNSSSSLSHSSKVDQLLHGGDSLENQSQKPGFIVQESSSLKADVEAEVDEDIVYGSSRPITEEPFTQTSHLQDQTIEECLPFLSGTEAGLTYNPYGVPHLNRKKHIQFLHKQLQKLPSAYVAADASRPWMFYWALAGLSTLGQDISPYREKIIATCRPIQNVTGGFGGGNGQMSHLATTYANVLSIAMVGGQEALDIIDRKAMWKWLGSLKMSSGGFRMAVGGEEDIRGAYCALILITLLSLPIDLPRDASARSSNYTTFIDGLPEWISRCQTFEGGIGARPNIEAHGAYAFLALGCLCILGAPHITIPQYLDVPGFISWLSARQYAPEGGFSGRTNKLVDGCYSHWVGGCWPLLEACVEGPTLQTENGSFSFPTPVNLYSREGLIRYILCCCQDTGSRGGLRDKPSHRSDSYHTCYVLAGLSSAQHKWHFNTSAQKTESSGMLVSPYNGRPNDLLRQKRSAKVDASHCWGKIDFLWFANSSEEKSKISGKLMSKVNQLPHTEDWLVLLGSITVP
;
A
#
# COMPACT_ATOMS: atom_id res chain seq x y z
N MET A 1 -52.27 -21.05 -17.97
CA MET A 1 -52.65 -21.39 -16.58
C MET A 1 -52.25 -20.24 -15.69
N THR A 2 -53.24 -19.66 -15.01
CA THR A 2 -53.12 -18.43 -14.22
C THR A 2 -52.98 -18.80 -12.74
N PHE A 3 -52.00 -18.21 -12.05
CA PHE A 3 -52.18 -17.76 -10.67
C PHE A 3 -51.59 -16.35 -10.55
N ILE A 4 -52.43 -15.44 -10.06
CA ILE A 4 -52.16 -14.05 -9.66
C ILE A 4 -52.17 -14.06 -8.11
N ILE A 5 -51.34 -13.27 -7.41
CA ILE A 5 -51.77 -12.08 -6.64
C ILE A 5 -50.57 -11.19 -6.22
N LYS A 6 -50.66 -9.94 -6.70
CA LYS A 6 -50.30 -8.59 -6.18
C LYS A 6 -49.19 -8.40 -5.13
N GLY A 7 -48.30 -7.47 -5.46
CA GLY A 7 -47.62 -6.57 -4.51
C GLY A 7 -46.67 -5.61 -5.22
N LYS A 8 -46.99 -4.31 -5.26
CA LYS A 8 -46.18 -3.23 -5.87
C LYS A 8 -44.73 -3.27 -5.40
N LYS A 9 -43.76 -3.19 -6.32
CA LYS A 9 -42.44 -2.61 -6.03
C LYS A 9 -42.05 -1.62 -7.14
N LYS A 10 -41.71 -0.41 -6.71
CA LYS A 10 -41.37 0.74 -7.53
C LYS A 10 -40.16 0.38 -8.40
N HIS A 11 -40.28 0.57 -9.71
CA HIS A 11 -39.11 0.68 -10.57
C HIS A 11 -38.41 2.00 -10.22
N HIS A 12 -37.20 1.92 -9.68
CA HIS A 12 -36.29 3.06 -9.72
C HIS A 12 -35.46 2.92 -10.99
N SER A 13 -35.96 3.53 -12.06
CA SER A 13 -35.13 3.89 -13.20
C SER A 13 -34.42 5.19 -12.84
N VAL A 14 -33.10 5.18 -12.69
CA VAL A 14 -32.33 6.42 -12.64
C VAL A 14 -32.11 6.88 -14.08
N LYS A 15 -32.83 7.94 -14.46
CA LYS A 15 -32.56 8.70 -15.67
C LYS A 15 -31.41 9.65 -15.36
N PHE A 16 -30.26 9.45 -15.98
CA PHE A 16 -29.21 10.47 -16.03
C PHE A 16 -29.49 11.38 -17.22
N ASN A 17 -29.78 12.65 -16.95
CA ASN A 17 -29.94 13.65 -18.00
C ASN A 17 -28.56 14.16 -18.39
N ARG A 18 -28.14 13.88 -19.63
CA ARG A 18 -26.99 14.53 -20.27
C ARG A 18 -27.33 16.01 -20.49
N ARG A 19 -26.57 16.94 -19.93
CA ARG A 19 -26.56 18.33 -20.41
C ARG A 19 -25.28 18.57 -21.22
N ALA A 20 -25.45 19.01 -22.46
CA ALA A 20 -24.39 19.64 -23.21
C ALA A 20 -24.03 20.96 -22.50
N MET A 21 -22.74 21.27 -22.38
CA MET A 21 -22.30 22.61 -21.98
C MET A 21 -22.73 23.59 -23.09
N GLU A 22 -23.61 24.53 -22.75
CA GLU A 22 -23.78 25.76 -23.53
C GLU A 22 -22.72 26.77 -23.10
N GLU A 23 -22.00 27.33 -24.08
CA GLU A 23 -21.09 28.47 -23.91
C GLU A 23 -21.84 29.65 -23.28
N ARG A 24 -21.40 30.11 -22.11
CA ARG A 24 -21.95 31.33 -21.50
C ARG A 24 -21.17 32.57 -21.92
N VAL A 25 -21.80 33.33 -22.80
CA VAL A 25 -21.54 34.76 -23.04
C VAL A 25 -21.79 35.54 -21.73
N VAL A 26 -20.81 36.36 -21.35
CA VAL A 26 -20.83 37.23 -20.17
C VAL A 26 -21.79 38.40 -20.41
N ASN A 27 -22.72 38.64 -19.49
CA ASN A 27 -23.38 39.93 -19.37
C ASN A 27 -23.46 40.36 -17.89
N LYS A 28 -23.05 41.62 -17.66
CA LYS A 28 -22.92 42.27 -16.35
C LYS A 28 -24.27 42.80 -15.83
N ASN A 29 -24.31 42.96 -14.50
CA ASN A 29 -25.25 43.69 -13.64
C ASN A 29 -26.44 42.90 -13.08
N SER A 30 -26.47 42.64 -11.77
CA SER A 30 -26.99 43.59 -10.77
C SER A 30 -26.93 43.00 -9.36
N SER A 31 -26.82 43.90 -8.38
CA SER A 31 -26.67 43.72 -6.94
C SER A 31 -27.92 43.19 -6.23
N SER A 32 -27.75 42.36 -5.20
CA SER A 32 -28.40 42.59 -3.89
C SER A 32 -27.74 41.78 -2.77
N SER A 33 -27.61 42.46 -1.64
CA SER A 33 -27.10 42.03 -0.33
C SER A 33 -27.95 40.96 0.34
N LEU A 34 -27.33 40.06 1.11
CA LEU A 34 -27.84 39.58 2.42
C LEU A 34 -26.74 38.81 3.16
N SER A 35 -26.37 39.34 4.33
CA SER A 35 -25.46 38.75 5.31
C SER A 35 -26.16 37.68 6.15
N HIS A 36 -25.50 36.56 6.46
CA HIS A 36 -25.69 35.81 7.70
C HIS A 36 -24.45 34.98 8.04
N SER A 37 -23.68 35.48 9.00
CA SER A 37 -22.69 34.73 9.77
C SER A 37 -23.34 34.04 10.97
N SER A 38 -22.71 32.95 11.42
CA SER A 38 -22.67 32.40 12.79
C SER A 38 -23.29 31.01 12.96
N LYS A 39 -22.40 30.02 13.12
CA LYS A 39 -22.61 28.83 13.98
C LYS A 39 -21.33 28.01 14.25
N VAL A 40 -20.17 28.66 14.37
CA VAL A 40 -18.90 27.97 14.69
C VAL A 40 -18.14 28.58 15.89
N ASP A 41 -18.49 29.79 16.35
CA ASP A 41 -17.75 30.44 17.46
C ASP A 41 -18.35 30.27 18.87
N GLN A 42 -19.34 29.39 19.07
CA GLN A 42 -19.92 29.14 20.40
C GLN A 42 -19.49 27.82 21.05
N LEU A 43 -18.52 27.10 20.48
CA LEU A 43 -18.02 25.83 21.05
C LEU A 43 -16.65 25.93 21.73
N LEU A 44 -16.06 27.13 21.84
CA LEU A 44 -14.67 27.27 22.28
C LEU A 44 -14.44 28.00 23.61
N HIS A 45 -15.46 28.58 24.26
CA HIS A 45 -15.28 29.18 25.60
C HIS A 45 -16.52 29.07 26.49
N GLY A 46 -16.41 28.31 27.58
CA GLY A 46 -17.34 28.33 28.71
C GLY A 46 -16.62 27.86 29.98
N GLY A 47 -16.25 28.82 30.83
CA GLY A 47 -15.59 28.58 32.12
C GLY A 47 -16.55 28.53 33.30
N ASP A 48 -16.16 27.72 34.29
CA ASP A 48 -16.41 27.70 35.75
C ASP A 48 -17.77 28.11 36.36
N SER A 49 -18.39 27.21 37.15
CA SER A 49 -18.14 27.08 38.61
C SER A 49 -19.15 26.16 39.36
N LEU A 50 -18.60 25.26 40.21
CA LEU A 50 -19.09 24.68 41.50
C LEU A 50 -20.41 23.85 41.50
N GLU A 51 -20.59 22.67 42.12
CA GLU A 51 -20.08 22.05 43.36
C GLU A 51 -20.11 20.49 43.34
N ASN A 52 -19.22 19.89 44.14
CA ASN A 52 -19.21 18.55 44.78
C ASN A 52 -20.18 17.44 44.31
N GLN A 53 -19.61 16.34 43.76
CA GLN A 53 -19.93 14.96 44.17
C GLN A 53 -18.88 13.94 43.67
N SER A 54 -18.44 13.07 44.57
CA SER A 54 -17.49 11.99 44.32
C SER A 54 -18.13 10.81 43.58
N GLN A 55 -17.56 10.31 42.47
CA GLN A 55 -17.62 8.89 42.05
C GLN A 55 -16.81 8.58 40.75
N LYS A 56 -15.93 7.56 40.85
CA LYS A 56 -15.26 6.63 39.89
C LYS A 56 -15.14 6.93 38.36
N PRO A 57 -14.04 6.50 37.71
CA PRO A 57 -13.87 6.58 36.25
C PRO A 57 -14.68 5.48 35.54
N GLY A 58 -15.66 5.88 34.73
CA GLY A 58 -16.41 5.01 33.83
C GLY A 58 -17.15 5.87 32.81
N PHE A 59 -16.98 5.57 31.52
CA PHE A 59 -17.71 6.26 30.45
C PHE A 59 -19.18 5.86 30.50
N ILE A 60 -20.07 6.84 30.72
CA ILE A 60 -21.52 6.69 30.58
C ILE A 60 -21.92 7.30 29.23
N VAL A 61 -22.42 6.48 28.31
CA VAL A 61 -23.06 6.94 27.08
C VAL A 61 -24.51 7.28 27.41
N GLN A 62 -24.87 8.55 27.29
CA GLN A 62 -26.25 9.02 27.44
C GLN A 62 -26.93 8.94 26.07
N GLU A 63 -27.84 7.97 25.90
CA GLU A 63 -28.69 7.89 24.71
C GLU A 63 -29.73 9.02 24.73
N SER A 64 -29.60 9.99 23.81
CA SER A 64 -30.70 10.89 23.47
C SER A 64 -31.38 10.41 22.19
N SER A 65 -32.67 10.14 22.32
CA SER A 65 -33.56 9.58 21.30
C SER A 65 -33.86 10.54 20.14
N SER A 66 -33.82 9.95 18.94
CA SER A 66 -34.64 10.24 17.76
C SER A 66 -34.77 11.70 17.29
N LEU A 67 -34.04 12.03 16.22
CA LEU A 67 -34.58 12.68 15.02
C LEU A 67 -33.72 12.22 13.83
N LYS A 68 -34.31 11.38 12.96
CA LYS A 68 -33.72 10.99 11.67
C LYS A 68 -33.64 12.21 10.77
N ALA A 69 -32.43 12.67 10.50
CA ALA A 69 -32.10 13.46 9.33
C ALA A 69 -30.89 12.78 8.69
N ASP A 70 -31.16 11.89 7.74
CA ASP A 70 -30.15 11.43 6.79
C ASP A 70 -29.76 12.65 5.95
N VAL A 71 -28.71 13.35 6.37
CA VAL A 71 -28.01 14.31 5.51
C VAL A 71 -26.97 13.51 4.74
N GLU A 72 -27.44 12.75 3.75
CA GLU A 72 -26.57 12.38 2.64
C GLU A 72 -26.37 13.67 1.83
N ALA A 73 -25.20 14.29 1.99
CA ALA A 73 -24.74 15.27 1.01
C ALA A 73 -24.48 14.48 -0.29
N GLU A 74 -25.45 14.48 -1.21
CA GLU A 74 -25.20 14.14 -2.61
C GLU A 74 -24.20 15.15 -3.16
N VAL A 75 -22.92 14.85 -2.99
CA VAL A 75 -21.84 15.56 -3.68
C VAL A 75 -21.92 15.08 -5.11
N ASP A 76 -22.34 15.97 -6.02
CA ASP A 76 -22.35 15.71 -7.45
C ASP A 76 -20.92 15.31 -7.89
N GLU A 77 -20.72 14.03 -8.19
CA GLU A 77 -19.42 13.43 -8.51
C GLU A 77 -18.76 14.15 -9.70
N ASP A 78 -19.58 14.67 -10.63
CA ASP A 78 -19.11 15.45 -11.79
C ASP A 78 -18.61 16.85 -11.39
N ILE A 79 -19.09 17.43 -10.28
CA ILE A 79 -18.63 18.73 -9.78
C ILE A 79 -17.24 18.62 -9.14
N VAL A 80 -16.92 17.54 -8.42
CA VAL A 80 -15.65 17.43 -7.68
C VAL A 80 -14.45 17.19 -8.59
N TYR A 81 -14.60 16.34 -9.62
CA TYR A 81 -13.50 15.95 -10.50
C TYR A 81 -13.48 16.72 -11.84
N GLY A 82 -14.50 17.55 -12.09
CA GLY A 82 -14.64 18.37 -13.30
C GLY A 82 -14.49 19.88 -13.09
N SER A 83 -14.21 20.36 -11.86
CA SER A 83 -14.14 21.79 -11.55
C SER A 83 -12.78 22.23 -10.97
N SER A 84 -12.50 23.53 -11.07
CA SER A 84 -11.34 24.17 -10.44
C SER A 84 -11.51 24.26 -8.92
N ARG A 85 -10.41 24.50 -8.19
CA ARG A 85 -10.46 24.65 -6.73
C ARG A 85 -11.45 25.76 -6.29
N PRO A 86 -12.30 25.50 -5.28
CA PRO A 86 -13.30 26.46 -4.83
C PRO A 86 -12.71 27.63 -4.03
N ILE A 87 -11.51 27.46 -3.45
CA ILE A 87 -10.81 28.49 -2.67
C ILE A 87 -9.47 28.77 -3.33
N THR A 88 -9.22 30.04 -3.64
CA THR A 88 -7.93 30.55 -4.10
C THR A 88 -7.49 31.64 -3.12
N GLU A 89 -6.25 31.57 -2.65
CA GLU A 89 -5.69 32.52 -1.68
C GLU A 89 -4.54 33.31 -2.32
N GLU A 90 -4.56 34.63 -2.14
CA GLU A 90 -3.43 35.51 -2.43
C GLU A 90 -2.55 35.65 -1.18
N PRO A 91 -1.21 35.74 -1.32
CA PRO A 91 -0.46 35.90 -2.57
C PRO A 91 -0.12 34.57 -3.28
N PHE A 92 -0.09 34.61 -4.61
CA PHE A 92 0.37 33.48 -5.41
C PHE A 92 1.86 33.22 -5.20
N THR A 93 2.20 31.95 -4.98
CA THR A 93 3.58 31.47 -4.77
C THR A 93 3.95 30.46 -5.85
N GLN A 94 5.22 30.06 -5.94
CA GLN A 94 5.61 28.99 -6.85
C GLN A 94 4.79 27.70 -6.61
N THR A 95 4.47 27.40 -5.35
CA THR A 95 3.63 26.25 -4.97
C THR A 95 2.24 26.34 -5.57
N SER A 96 1.55 27.49 -5.43
CA SER A 96 0.19 27.64 -5.95
C SER A 96 0.17 27.54 -7.47
N HIS A 97 1.12 28.18 -8.16
CA HIS A 97 1.25 28.11 -9.63
C HIS A 97 1.47 26.68 -10.14
N LEU A 98 2.40 25.93 -9.53
CA LEU A 98 2.64 24.54 -9.92
C LEU A 98 1.43 23.65 -9.66
N GLN A 99 0.69 23.91 -8.59
CA GLN A 99 -0.53 23.18 -8.28
C GLN A 99 -1.65 23.50 -9.26
N ASP A 100 -1.83 24.77 -9.67
CA ASP A 100 -2.79 25.15 -10.71
C ASP A 100 -2.44 24.50 -12.05
N GLN A 101 -1.17 24.55 -12.46
CA GLN A 101 -0.69 23.85 -13.67
C GLN A 101 -0.95 22.34 -13.63
N THR A 102 -0.78 21.71 -12.47
CA THR A 102 -1.03 20.28 -12.30
C THR A 102 -2.52 19.95 -12.44
N ILE A 103 -3.40 20.81 -11.91
CA ILE A 103 -4.84 20.67 -12.06
C ILE A 103 -5.23 20.84 -13.53
N GLU A 104 -4.74 21.89 -14.18
CA GLU A 104 -5.01 22.18 -15.60
C GLU A 104 -4.59 21.03 -16.52
N GLU A 105 -3.47 20.35 -16.26
CA GLU A 105 -3.06 19.18 -17.06
C GLU A 105 -3.87 17.91 -16.75
N CYS A 106 -4.48 17.78 -15.56
CA CYS A 106 -5.27 16.61 -15.19
C CYS A 106 -6.73 16.70 -15.69
N LEU A 107 -7.33 17.89 -15.67
CA LEU A 107 -8.74 18.10 -16.00
C LEU A 107 -9.17 17.50 -17.36
N PRO A 108 -8.40 17.63 -18.47
CA PRO A 108 -8.79 17.04 -19.76
C PRO A 108 -8.84 15.50 -19.75
N PHE A 109 -8.10 14.85 -18.87
CA PHE A 109 -8.13 13.40 -18.71
C PHE A 109 -9.31 12.98 -17.83
N LEU A 110 -9.59 13.76 -16.78
CA LEU A 110 -10.68 13.51 -15.83
C LEU A 110 -12.07 13.74 -16.43
N SER A 111 -12.20 14.63 -17.42
CA SER A 111 -13.46 14.90 -18.11
C SER A 111 -14.01 13.72 -18.91
N GLY A 112 -13.21 12.68 -19.16
CA GLY A 112 -13.63 11.50 -19.91
C GLY A 112 -13.93 11.77 -21.38
N THR A 113 -13.29 12.79 -21.97
CA THR A 113 -13.54 13.23 -23.36
C THR A 113 -12.40 12.92 -24.34
N GLU A 114 -11.38 12.16 -23.93
CA GLU A 114 -10.25 11.82 -24.81
C GLU A 114 -10.72 10.92 -25.96
N ALA A 115 -10.45 11.36 -27.19
CA ALA A 115 -10.88 10.64 -28.38
C ALA A 115 -10.19 9.27 -28.49
N GLY A 116 -10.96 8.24 -28.83
CA GLY A 116 -10.42 6.89 -29.07
C GLY A 116 -10.30 6.01 -27.82
N LEU A 117 -10.71 6.49 -26.64
CA LEU A 117 -10.86 5.67 -25.44
C LEU A 117 -12.30 5.18 -25.26
N THR A 118 -12.44 4.01 -24.64
CA THR A 118 -13.73 3.49 -24.19
C THR A 118 -13.85 3.69 -22.69
N TYR A 119 -14.93 4.35 -22.27
CA TYR A 119 -15.20 4.70 -20.89
C TYR A 119 -16.30 3.82 -20.31
N ASN A 120 -16.21 3.55 -19.02
CA ASN A 120 -17.29 2.94 -18.25
C ASN A 120 -18.42 3.96 -17.98
N PRO A 121 -19.55 3.56 -17.35
CA PRO A 121 -20.65 4.49 -17.05
C PRO A 121 -20.30 5.68 -16.15
N TYR A 122 -19.13 5.65 -15.48
CA TYR A 122 -18.63 6.72 -14.62
C TYR A 122 -17.65 7.65 -15.33
N GLY A 123 -17.48 7.53 -16.65
CA GLY A 123 -16.54 8.35 -17.42
C GLY A 123 -15.08 7.97 -17.20
N VAL A 124 -14.79 6.77 -16.70
CA VAL A 124 -13.42 6.29 -16.40
C VAL A 124 -12.98 5.27 -17.47
N PRO A 125 -11.79 5.43 -18.08
CA PRO A 125 -11.33 4.51 -19.11
C PRO A 125 -10.87 3.19 -18.50
N HIS A 126 -10.88 2.12 -19.30
CA HIS A 126 -10.35 0.84 -18.86
C HIS A 126 -8.82 0.83 -18.77
N LEU A 127 -8.28 0.00 -17.87
CA LEU A 127 -6.84 -0.26 -17.79
C LEU A 127 -6.34 -0.91 -19.08
N ASN A 128 -5.35 -0.29 -19.75
CA ASN A 128 -4.78 -0.80 -20.99
C ASN A 128 -3.72 -1.89 -20.74
N ARG A 129 -4.18 -3.02 -20.20
CA ARG A 129 -3.34 -4.15 -19.79
C ARG A 129 -2.34 -4.56 -20.87
N LYS A 130 -2.79 -4.67 -22.13
CA LYS A 130 -1.94 -5.08 -23.26
C LYS A 130 -0.74 -4.14 -23.45
N LYS A 131 -0.96 -2.83 -23.45
CA LYS A 131 0.14 -1.85 -23.59
C LYS A 131 1.09 -1.89 -22.39
N HIS A 132 0.57 -2.01 -21.16
CA HIS A 132 1.42 -2.07 -19.97
C HIS A 132 2.25 -3.36 -19.89
N ILE A 133 1.69 -4.51 -20.26
CA ILE A 133 2.43 -5.79 -20.37
C ILE A 133 3.57 -5.67 -21.39
N GLN A 134 3.28 -5.16 -22.59
CA GLN A 134 4.30 -4.94 -23.63
C GLN A 134 5.41 -4.00 -23.16
N PHE A 135 5.04 -2.91 -22.46
CA PHE A 135 5.97 -1.98 -21.88
C PHE A 135 6.91 -2.66 -20.86
N LEU A 136 6.37 -3.43 -19.91
CA LEU A 136 7.16 -4.09 -18.86
C LEU A 136 8.11 -5.15 -19.42
N HIS A 137 7.68 -5.94 -20.40
CA HIS A 137 8.59 -6.87 -21.09
C HIS A 137 9.75 -6.16 -21.80
N LYS A 138 9.50 -4.96 -22.35
CA LYS A 138 10.56 -4.14 -22.94
C LYS A 138 11.55 -3.61 -21.89
N GLN A 139 11.10 -3.31 -20.67
CA GLN A 139 11.98 -2.89 -19.57
C GLN A 139 12.90 -4.01 -19.07
N LEU A 140 12.58 -5.28 -19.35
CA LEU A 140 13.42 -6.45 -19.04
C LEU A 140 14.46 -6.78 -20.13
N GLN A 141 14.55 -5.96 -21.19
CA GLN A 141 15.55 -6.10 -22.25
C GLN A 141 16.76 -5.20 -22.01
N LYS A 142 17.73 -5.23 -22.93
CA LYS A 142 18.89 -4.33 -22.89
C LYS A 142 18.46 -2.87 -22.96
N LEU A 143 18.91 -2.08 -21.98
CA LEU A 143 18.62 -0.66 -21.88
C LEU A 143 19.69 0.18 -22.62
N PRO A 144 19.33 1.38 -23.14
CA PRO A 144 20.28 2.31 -23.74
C PRO A 144 21.34 2.82 -22.75
N SER A 145 22.49 3.27 -23.25
CA SER A 145 23.61 3.79 -22.44
C SER A 145 23.24 4.96 -21.52
N ALA A 146 22.22 5.74 -21.87
CA ALA A 146 21.71 6.82 -21.02
C ALA A 146 21.21 6.34 -19.64
N TYR A 147 20.94 5.04 -19.48
CA TYR A 147 20.57 4.44 -18.18
C TYR A 147 21.75 4.20 -17.25
N VAL A 148 22.98 4.59 -17.60
CA VAL A 148 24.18 4.42 -16.76
C VAL A 148 24.02 5.03 -15.35
N ALA A 149 23.29 6.15 -15.23
CA ALA A 149 23.00 6.77 -13.94
C ALA A 149 22.15 5.86 -13.00
N ALA A 150 21.45 4.87 -13.55
CA ALA A 150 20.65 3.90 -12.83
C ALA A 150 21.36 2.54 -12.67
N ASP A 151 22.67 2.44 -12.93
CA ASP A 151 23.42 1.17 -12.83
C ASP A 151 23.38 0.57 -11.41
N ALA A 152 23.41 1.42 -10.38
CA ALA A 152 23.23 1.00 -8.99
C ALA A 152 21.79 0.53 -8.66
N SER A 153 20.84 0.77 -9.56
CA SER A 153 19.41 0.46 -9.39
C SER A 153 18.96 -0.69 -10.29
N ARG A 154 19.86 -1.44 -10.95
CA ARG A 154 19.46 -2.56 -11.83
C ARG A 154 18.52 -3.58 -11.14
N PRO A 155 18.71 -3.95 -9.86
CA PRO A 155 17.78 -4.82 -9.14
C PRO A 155 16.37 -4.27 -9.06
N TRP A 156 16.24 -2.97 -8.88
CA TRP A 156 14.94 -2.31 -8.87
C TRP A 156 14.25 -2.38 -10.23
N MET A 157 15.00 -2.24 -11.32
CA MET A 157 14.42 -2.24 -12.67
C MET A 157 13.72 -3.55 -13.00
N PHE A 158 14.36 -4.70 -12.74
CA PHE A 158 13.70 -5.98 -12.96
C PHE A 158 12.65 -6.30 -11.90
N TYR A 159 12.84 -5.89 -10.64
CA TYR A 159 11.81 -6.02 -9.61
C TYR A 159 10.51 -5.32 -10.03
N TRP A 160 10.59 -4.03 -10.40
CA TRP A 160 9.42 -3.26 -10.79
C TRP A 160 8.73 -3.84 -12.03
N ALA A 161 9.52 -4.32 -12.99
CA ALA A 161 8.97 -4.93 -14.19
C ALA A 161 8.26 -6.26 -13.89
N LEU A 162 8.87 -7.14 -13.09
CA LEU A 162 8.30 -8.43 -12.70
C LEU A 162 7.08 -8.27 -11.79
N ALA A 163 7.13 -7.37 -10.81
CA ALA A 163 6.00 -7.07 -9.94
C ALA A 163 4.81 -6.51 -10.74
N GLY A 164 5.07 -5.60 -11.69
CA GLY A 164 4.03 -5.10 -12.59
C GLY A 164 3.42 -6.19 -13.47
N LEU A 165 4.24 -7.11 -14.01
CA LEU A 165 3.77 -8.25 -14.81
C LEU A 165 2.93 -9.21 -13.97
N SER A 166 3.39 -9.55 -12.76
CA SER A 166 2.67 -10.41 -11.81
C SER A 166 1.33 -9.78 -11.42
N THR A 167 1.30 -8.48 -11.10
CA THR A 167 0.07 -7.71 -10.82
C THR A 167 -0.91 -7.72 -12.00
N LEU A 168 -0.40 -7.79 -13.24
CA LEU A 168 -1.19 -7.93 -14.47
C LEU A 168 -1.51 -9.40 -14.82
N GLY A 169 -1.31 -10.33 -13.89
CA GLY A 169 -1.61 -11.76 -14.03
C GLY A 169 -0.80 -12.46 -15.11
N GLN A 170 0.42 -11.99 -15.39
CA GLN A 170 1.34 -12.67 -16.31
C GLN A 170 2.16 -13.72 -15.57
N ASP A 171 2.38 -14.87 -16.21
CA ASP A 171 3.37 -15.85 -15.75
C ASP A 171 4.78 -15.30 -15.97
N ILE A 172 5.50 -15.15 -14.86
CA ILE A 172 6.88 -14.63 -14.83
C ILE A 172 7.92 -15.72 -14.58
N SER A 173 7.52 -16.99 -14.42
CA SER A 173 8.44 -18.12 -14.26
C SER A 173 9.46 -18.27 -15.41
N PRO A 174 9.18 -17.88 -16.68
CA PRO A 174 10.20 -17.91 -17.74
C PRO A 174 11.40 -16.97 -17.51
N TYR A 175 11.32 -16.02 -16.56
CA TYR A 175 12.44 -15.16 -16.21
C TYR A 175 13.38 -15.76 -15.17
N ARG A 176 13.05 -16.91 -14.58
CA ARG A 176 13.80 -17.50 -13.45
C ARG A 176 15.28 -17.67 -13.72
N GLU A 177 15.64 -18.33 -14.82
CA GLU A 177 17.06 -18.56 -15.18
C GLU A 177 17.82 -17.25 -15.38
N LYS A 178 17.18 -16.25 -16.01
CA LYS A 178 17.79 -14.92 -16.23
C LYS A 178 17.99 -14.17 -14.91
N ILE A 179 17.04 -14.28 -13.99
CA ILE A 179 17.16 -13.70 -12.65
C ILE A 179 18.28 -14.39 -11.87
N ILE A 180 18.35 -15.73 -11.88
CA ILE A 180 19.47 -16.47 -11.27
C ILE A 180 20.81 -16.02 -11.83
N ALA A 181 20.94 -15.96 -13.16
CA ALA A 181 22.17 -15.55 -13.84
C ALA A 181 22.54 -14.09 -13.53
N THR A 182 21.56 -13.21 -13.32
CA THR A 182 21.78 -11.80 -12.97
C THR A 182 22.14 -11.61 -11.50
N CYS A 183 21.45 -12.30 -10.60
CA CYS A 183 21.58 -12.15 -9.14
C CYS A 183 22.83 -12.82 -8.58
N ARG A 184 23.24 -13.97 -9.14
CA ARG A 184 24.40 -14.73 -8.66
C ARG A 184 25.71 -13.90 -8.61
N PRO A 185 26.13 -13.17 -9.66
CA PRO A 185 27.37 -12.40 -9.63
C PRO A 185 27.28 -11.08 -8.85
N ILE A 186 26.09 -10.62 -8.48
CA ILE A 186 25.91 -9.35 -7.72
C ILE A 186 25.75 -9.58 -6.22
N GLN A 187 25.67 -10.84 -5.78
CA GLN A 187 25.72 -11.20 -4.37
C GLN A 187 27.15 -11.13 -3.86
N ASN A 188 27.36 -10.43 -2.76
CA ASN A 188 28.68 -10.34 -2.14
C ASN A 188 28.90 -11.50 -1.17
N VAL A 189 30.12 -12.04 -1.15
CA VAL A 189 30.53 -13.12 -0.23
C VAL A 189 30.43 -12.73 1.24
N THR A 190 30.41 -11.43 1.54
CA THR A 190 30.21 -10.88 2.89
C THR A 190 28.73 -10.80 3.29
N GLY A 191 27.80 -11.09 2.37
CA GLY A 191 26.36 -11.02 2.57
C GLY A 191 25.69 -9.86 1.85
N GLY A 192 24.45 -10.06 1.42
CA GLY A 192 23.65 -9.07 0.68
C GLY A 192 23.97 -8.98 -0.81
N PHE A 193 23.19 -8.18 -1.53
CA PHE A 193 23.35 -7.93 -2.97
C PHE A 193 23.61 -6.44 -3.24
N GLY A 194 24.54 -6.15 -4.15
CA GLY A 194 24.75 -4.81 -4.68
C GLY A 194 23.78 -4.44 -5.82
N GLY A 195 23.95 -3.24 -6.37
CA GLY A 195 23.24 -2.79 -7.57
C GLY A 195 23.78 -3.37 -8.88
N GLY A 196 25.02 -3.86 -8.87
CA GLY A 196 25.71 -4.41 -10.02
C GLY A 196 26.95 -5.20 -9.61
N ASN A 197 27.61 -5.85 -10.56
CA ASN A 197 28.82 -6.63 -10.28
C ASN A 197 29.91 -5.71 -9.73
N GLY A 198 30.54 -6.11 -8.62
CA GLY A 198 31.57 -5.32 -7.93
C GLY A 198 31.04 -4.16 -7.08
N GLN A 199 29.72 -3.96 -6.99
CA GLN A 199 29.14 -2.96 -6.09
C GLN A 199 28.89 -3.57 -4.70
N MET A 200 29.11 -2.78 -3.66
CA MET A 200 28.86 -3.20 -2.27
C MET A 200 27.39 -3.52 -2.03
N SER A 201 27.11 -4.39 -1.07
CA SER A 201 25.75 -4.72 -0.67
C SER A 201 25.01 -3.51 -0.11
N HIS A 202 23.74 -3.37 -0.50
CA HIS A 202 22.89 -2.27 -0.08
C HIS A 202 21.46 -2.79 0.16
N LEU A 203 20.79 -2.35 1.22
CA LEU A 203 19.50 -2.89 1.65
C LEU A 203 18.42 -2.80 0.57
N ALA A 204 18.35 -1.67 -0.13
CA ALA A 204 17.39 -1.47 -1.22
C ALA A 204 17.57 -2.49 -2.36
N THR A 205 18.81 -2.76 -2.78
CA THR A 205 19.09 -3.69 -3.87
C THR A 205 18.99 -5.13 -3.39
N THR A 206 19.38 -5.44 -2.16
CA THR A 206 19.14 -6.74 -1.54
C THR A 206 17.65 -7.06 -1.47
N TYR A 207 16.83 -6.11 -1.01
CA TYR A 207 15.37 -6.22 -1.01
C TYR A 207 14.83 -6.53 -2.42
N ALA A 208 15.17 -5.71 -3.43
CA ALA A 208 14.68 -5.90 -4.79
C ALA A 208 15.11 -7.25 -5.40
N ASN A 209 16.34 -7.70 -5.12
CA ASN A 209 16.82 -9.01 -5.54
C ASN A 209 16.03 -10.15 -4.90
N VAL A 210 15.89 -10.14 -3.57
CA VAL A 210 15.19 -11.20 -2.84
C VAL A 210 13.72 -11.27 -3.24
N LEU A 211 13.04 -10.13 -3.39
CA LEU A 211 11.66 -10.10 -3.88
C LEU A 211 11.54 -10.63 -5.30
N SER A 212 12.48 -10.29 -6.19
CA SER A 212 12.47 -10.81 -7.55
C SER A 212 12.72 -12.32 -7.62
N ILE A 213 13.62 -12.84 -6.79
CA ILE A 213 13.89 -14.27 -6.65
C ILE A 213 12.63 -14.99 -6.11
N ALA A 214 11.99 -14.43 -5.08
CA ALA A 214 10.75 -14.99 -4.53
C ALA A 214 9.63 -15.01 -5.57
N MET A 215 9.48 -13.92 -6.35
CA MET A 215 8.45 -13.79 -7.40
C MET A 215 8.59 -14.83 -8.53
N VAL A 216 9.81 -15.09 -9.02
CA VAL A 216 10.01 -16.10 -10.09
C VAL A 216 9.94 -17.55 -9.57
N GLY A 217 10.03 -17.73 -8.25
CA GLY A 217 9.96 -19.00 -7.55
C GLY A 217 11.04 -20.00 -7.97
N GLY A 218 10.89 -21.26 -7.54
CA GLY A 218 11.83 -22.35 -7.80
C GLY A 218 12.92 -22.46 -6.74
N GLN A 219 13.18 -23.69 -6.29
CA GLN A 219 14.19 -23.98 -5.27
C GLN A 219 15.58 -23.52 -5.73
N GLU A 220 15.88 -23.72 -7.01
CA GLU A 220 17.12 -23.29 -7.67
C GLU A 220 17.36 -21.78 -7.62
N ALA A 221 16.28 -20.98 -7.58
CA ALA A 221 16.37 -19.53 -7.44
C ALA A 221 16.61 -19.14 -5.99
N LEU A 222 15.88 -19.77 -5.06
CA LEU A 222 16.01 -19.51 -3.63
C LEU A 222 17.39 -19.94 -3.08
N ASP A 223 17.93 -21.05 -3.57
CA ASP A 223 19.21 -21.64 -3.15
C ASP A 223 20.42 -20.75 -3.45
N ILE A 224 20.29 -19.75 -4.32
CA ILE A 224 21.41 -18.83 -4.57
C ILE A 224 21.65 -17.90 -3.38
N ILE A 225 20.68 -17.69 -2.50
CA ILE A 225 20.77 -16.71 -1.41
C ILE A 225 21.59 -17.30 -0.26
N ASP A 226 22.76 -16.72 0.02
CA ASP A 226 23.53 -17.08 1.22
C ASP A 226 22.90 -16.44 2.46
N ARG A 227 21.98 -17.19 3.08
CA ARG A 227 21.24 -16.75 4.28
C ARG A 227 22.15 -16.46 5.47
N LYS A 228 23.28 -17.16 5.60
CA LYS A 228 24.21 -16.98 6.74
C LYS A 228 25.01 -15.69 6.57
N ALA A 229 25.54 -15.46 5.37
CA ALA A 229 26.23 -14.22 5.06
C ALA A 229 25.25 -13.03 5.12
N MET A 230 24.02 -13.19 4.61
CA MET A 230 22.95 -12.20 4.72
C MET A 230 22.68 -11.80 6.18
N TRP A 231 22.44 -12.78 7.06
CA TRP A 231 22.21 -12.54 8.48
C TRP A 231 23.38 -11.82 9.15
N LYS A 232 24.62 -12.22 8.84
CA LYS A 232 25.81 -11.55 9.35
C LYS A 232 25.90 -10.09 8.89
N TRP A 233 25.70 -9.85 7.59
CA TRP A 233 25.74 -8.51 7.00
C TRP A 233 24.65 -7.61 7.57
N LEU A 234 23.40 -8.08 7.66
CA LEU A 234 22.31 -7.32 8.29
C LEU A 234 22.67 -6.92 9.73
N GLY A 235 23.33 -7.80 10.48
CA GLY A 235 23.83 -7.48 11.83
C GLY A 235 24.78 -6.31 11.88
N SER A 236 25.62 -6.12 10.84
CA SER A 236 26.54 -4.98 10.74
C SER A 236 25.84 -3.65 10.43
N LEU A 237 24.58 -3.69 9.98
CA LEU A 237 23.79 -2.51 9.63
C LEU A 237 22.91 -2.01 10.78
N LYS A 238 22.68 -2.86 11.81
CA LYS A 238 21.91 -2.48 12.99
C LYS A 238 22.65 -1.39 13.78
N MET A 239 21.93 -0.34 14.13
CA MET A 239 22.48 0.83 14.82
C MET A 239 22.08 0.88 16.30
N SER A 240 22.91 1.54 17.11
CA SER A 240 22.66 1.80 18.54
C SER A 240 21.45 2.68 18.81
N SER A 241 20.99 3.42 17.80
CA SER A 241 19.77 4.21 17.82
C SER A 241 18.50 3.36 17.82
N GLY A 242 18.60 2.09 17.41
CA GLY A 242 17.48 1.19 17.10
C GLY A 242 17.21 1.03 15.60
N GLY A 243 17.69 1.95 14.75
CA GLY A 243 17.50 1.91 13.30
C GLY A 243 18.47 0.97 12.56
N PHE A 244 18.45 1.06 11.24
CA PHE A 244 19.35 0.34 10.33
C PHE A 244 19.95 1.29 9.30
N ARG A 245 21.23 1.09 8.97
CA ARG A 245 21.87 1.75 7.82
C ARG A 245 21.54 1.05 6.52
N MET A 246 21.45 1.79 5.43
CA MET A 246 21.21 1.25 4.09
C MET A 246 22.38 0.42 3.54
N ALA A 247 23.60 0.77 3.93
CA ALA A 247 24.82 0.04 3.61
C ALA A 247 25.88 0.27 4.70
N VAL A 248 26.99 -0.47 4.65
CA VAL A 248 28.13 -0.21 5.53
C VAL A 248 28.69 1.18 5.22
N GLY A 249 28.61 2.10 6.18
CA GLY A 249 28.97 3.51 5.99
C GLY A 249 27.89 4.38 5.30
N GLY A 250 26.74 3.80 4.98
CA GLY A 250 25.60 4.52 4.39
C GLY A 250 24.73 5.26 5.42
N GLU A 251 23.69 5.90 4.92
CA GLU A 251 22.68 6.61 5.69
C GLU A 251 21.83 5.68 6.55
N GLU A 252 21.32 6.21 7.66
CA GLU A 252 20.36 5.55 8.55
C GLU A 252 18.99 6.24 8.41
N ASP A 253 18.02 5.51 7.86
CA ASP A 253 16.64 5.95 7.71
C ASP A 253 15.68 4.76 7.62
N ILE A 254 14.38 5.06 7.61
CA ILE A 254 13.31 4.07 7.71
C ILE A 254 13.34 3.06 6.56
N ARG A 255 13.92 3.39 5.40
CA ARG A 255 14.08 2.42 4.30
C ARG A 255 14.96 1.26 4.74
N GLY A 256 15.98 1.54 5.55
CA GLY A 256 16.87 0.53 6.10
C GLY A 256 16.13 -0.42 7.03
N ALA A 257 15.35 0.14 7.97
CA ALA A 257 14.53 -0.65 8.88
C ALA A 257 13.57 -1.57 8.13
N TYR A 258 12.83 -1.00 7.17
CA TYR A 258 11.85 -1.74 6.39
C TYR A 258 12.47 -2.85 5.55
N CYS A 259 13.51 -2.55 4.78
CA CYS A 259 14.18 -3.54 3.96
C CYS A 259 14.77 -4.67 4.82
N ALA A 260 15.42 -4.33 5.95
CA ALA A 260 16.01 -5.32 6.84
C ALA A 260 14.94 -6.25 7.43
N LEU A 261 13.82 -5.71 7.93
CA LEU A 261 12.74 -6.52 8.48
C LEU A 261 12.11 -7.44 7.43
N ILE A 262 11.83 -6.93 6.22
CA ILE A 262 11.30 -7.77 5.13
C ILE A 262 12.27 -8.92 4.82
N LEU A 263 13.57 -8.65 4.74
CA LEU A 263 14.58 -9.68 4.47
C LEU A 263 14.67 -10.71 5.60
N ILE A 264 14.66 -10.27 6.86
CA ILE A 264 14.68 -11.17 8.03
C ILE A 264 13.46 -12.08 8.03
N THR A 265 12.28 -11.51 7.76
CA THR A 265 11.01 -12.24 7.73
C THR A 265 10.95 -13.22 6.55
N LEU A 266 11.13 -12.74 5.31
CA LEU A 266 10.99 -13.57 4.10
C LEU A 266 12.01 -14.70 4.03
N LEU A 267 13.24 -14.47 4.51
CA LEU A 267 14.29 -15.48 4.51
C LEU A 267 14.31 -16.31 5.80
N SER A 268 13.34 -16.12 6.70
CA SER A 268 13.26 -16.77 8.01
C SER A 268 14.62 -16.78 8.72
N LEU A 269 15.27 -15.61 8.81
CA LEU A 269 16.57 -15.46 9.47
C LEU A 269 16.40 -15.45 10.99
N PRO A 270 17.42 -15.85 11.76
CA PRO A 270 17.40 -15.70 13.21
C PRO A 270 17.21 -14.25 13.63
N ILE A 271 16.30 -14.01 14.58
CA ILE A 271 16.03 -12.66 15.10
C ILE A 271 17.17 -12.14 15.99
N ASP A 272 17.97 -13.05 16.56
CA ASP A 272 19.16 -12.71 17.34
C ASP A 272 20.22 -12.03 16.46
N LEU A 273 20.90 -11.04 17.04
CA LEU A 273 22.01 -10.37 16.38
C LEU A 273 23.24 -11.30 16.29
N PRO A 274 24.07 -11.17 15.24
CA PRO A 274 25.42 -11.73 15.24
C PRO A 274 26.22 -11.30 16.46
N ARG A 275 27.08 -12.18 16.99
CA ARG A 275 27.90 -11.90 18.19
C ARG A 275 28.84 -10.71 18.01
N ASP A 276 29.28 -10.47 16.78
CA ASP A 276 30.16 -9.39 16.37
C ASP A 276 29.41 -8.15 15.87
N ALA A 277 28.07 -8.10 15.98
CA ALA A 277 27.30 -6.92 15.60
C ALA A 277 27.60 -5.75 16.54
N SER A 278 27.95 -4.58 15.97
CA SER A 278 28.30 -3.38 16.75
C SER A 278 27.18 -2.92 17.67
N ALA A 279 25.92 -3.11 17.30
CA ALA A 279 24.77 -2.75 18.11
C ALA A 279 24.71 -3.44 19.49
N ARG A 280 25.44 -4.56 19.68
CA ARG A 280 25.55 -5.24 20.98
C ARG A 280 26.21 -4.38 22.06
N SER A 281 27.00 -3.37 21.68
CA SER A 281 27.54 -2.40 22.65
C SER A 281 26.46 -1.56 23.34
N SER A 282 25.25 -1.54 22.78
CA SER A 282 24.07 -0.86 23.32
C SER A 282 23.12 -1.83 24.05
N ASN A 283 23.61 -3.00 24.47
CA ASN A 283 22.85 -4.07 25.11
C ASN A 283 21.73 -4.68 24.25
N TYR A 284 21.75 -4.45 22.94
CA TYR A 284 20.82 -5.12 22.03
C TYR A 284 21.25 -6.56 21.78
N THR A 285 20.29 -7.48 21.86
CA THR A 285 20.45 -8.91 21.60
C THR A 285 19.76 -9.34 20.31
N THR A 286 18.74 -8.60 19.85
CA THR A 286 17.93 -8.91 18.66
C THR A 286 17.93 -7.78 17.62
N PHE A 287 17.54 -8.11 16.38
CA PHE A 287 17.37 -7.14 15.30
C PHE A 287 16.28 -6.10 15.58
N ILE A 288 15.32 -6.40 16.46
CA ILE A 288 14.14 -5.56 16.72
C ILE A 288 14.31 -4.67 17.95
N ASP A 289 15.34 -4.89 18.76
CA ASP A 289 15.59 -4.07 19.95
C ASP A 289 15.76 -2.59 19.59
N GLY A 290 15.02 -1.72 20.29
CA GLY A 290 15.02 -0.26 20.08
C GLY A 290 14.40 0.22 18.77
N LEU A 291 14.01 -0.70 17.87
CA LEU A 291 13.50 -0.35 16.55
C LEU A 291 12.14 0.38 16.60
N PRO A 292 11.11 -0.13 17.29
CA PRO A 292 9.82 0.55 17.28
C PRO A 292 9.88 1.91 18.02
N GLU A 293 10.72 2.06 19.04
CA GLU A 293 10.99 3.34 19.68
C GLU A 293 11.69 4.32 18.74
N TRP A 294 12.61 3.82 17.89
CA TRP A 294 13.26 4.63 16.86
C TRP A 294 12.28 5.08 15.78
N ILE A 295 11.36 4.20 15.34
CA ILE A 295 10.27 4.55 14.41
C ILE A 295 9.35 5.60 15.02
N SER A 296 8.96 5.44 16.29
CA SER A 296 8.12 6.42 17.01
C SER A 296 8.71 7.83 16.97
N ARG A 297 10.03 7.97 17.17
CA ARG A 297 10.74 9.26 17.08
C ARG A 297 10.77 9.87 15.67
N CYS A 298 10.40 9.11 14.63
CA CYS A 298 10.29 9.62 13.27
C CYS A 298 8.93 10.28 12.99
N GLN A 299 7.95 10.18 13.90
CA GLN A 299 6.69 10.91 13.77
C GLN A 299 6.92 12.41 13.99
N THR A 300 6.33 13.21 13.11
CA THR A 300 6.50 14.65 13.06
C THR A 300 5.33 15.36 13.72
N PHE A 301 5.47 16.67 13.95
CA PHE A 301 4.38 17.52 14.43
C PHE A 301 3.17 17.56 13.48
N GLU A 302 3.36 17.27 12.19
CA GLU A 302 2.25 17.24 11.23
C GLU A 302 1.37 15.99 11.42
N GLY A 303 1.82 15.00 12.18
CA GLY A 303 1.19 13.69 12.35
C GLY A 303 1.80 12.59 11.46
N GLY A 304 2.39 12.95 10.33
CA GLY A 304 3.08 12.01 9.43
C GLY A 304 4.48 11.61 9.90
N ILE A 305 5.15 10.76 9.11
CA ILE A 305 6.46 10.17 9.44
C ILE A 305 7.54 10.69 8.49
N GLY A 306 8.66 11.14 9.05
CA GLY A 306 9.86 11.50 8.30
C GLY A 306 10.82 10.33 8.10
N ALA A 307 11.85 10.49 7.26
CA ALA A 307 12.83 9.43 6.98
C ALA A 307 13.59 8.96 8.23
N ARG A 308 13.83 9.91 9.13
CA ARG A 308 14.53 9.80 10.41
C ARG A 308 14.00 10.91 11.33
N PRO A 309 14.34 10.91 12.63
CA PRO A 309 13.84 11.93 13.55
C PRO A 309 14.13 13.37 13.07
N ASN A 310 13.16 14.27 13.30
CA ASN A 310 13.25 15.70 12.99
C ASN A 310 13.37 16.06 11.49
N ILE A 311 12.83 15.23 10.59
CA ILE A 311 12.74 15.51 9.16
C ILE A 311 11.26 15.58 8.74
N GLU A 312 10.96 16.34 7.69
CA GLU A 312 9.64 16.50 7.09
C GLU A 312 8.91 15.17 6.86
N ALA A 313 7.60 15.17 7.10
CA ALA A 313 6.76 14.00 6.89
C ALA A 313 6.63 13.65 5.41
N HIS A 314 6.65 12.35 5.09
CA HIS A 314 6.58 11.89 3.70
C HIS A 314 5.86 10.55 3.57
N GLY A 315 4.99 10.42 2.57
CA GLY A 315 4.10 9.26 2.40
C GLY A 315 4.86 7.95 2.23
N ALA A 316 5.97 7.98 1.49
CA ALA A 316 6.86 6.83 1.36
C ALA A 316 7.39 6.34 2.72
N TYR A 317 7.88 7.23 3.59
CA TYR A 317 8.39 6.83 4.91
C TYR A 317 7.27 6.41 5.85
N ALA A 318 6.09 7.02 5.73
CA ALA A 318 4.89 6.61 6.45
C ALA A 318 4.49 5.16 6.16
N PHE A 319 4.47 4.75 4.89
CA PHE A 319 4.23 3.35 4.52
C PHE A 319 5.26 2.39 5.11
N LEU A 320 6.53 2.74 4.99
CA LEU A 320 7.63 1.91 5.46
C LEU A 320 7.60 1.77 6.99
N ALA A 321 7.27 2.83 7.74
CA ALA A 321 7.10 2.79 9.18
C ALA A 321 5.93 1.91 9.62
N LEU A 322 4.76 2.10 9.01
CA LEU A 322 3.59 1.25 9.27
C LEU A 322 3.90 -0.22 8.95
N GLY A 323 4.56 -0.48 7.82
CA GLY A 323 4.97 -1.82 7.42
C GLY A 323 5.91 -2.46 8.45
N CYS A 324 6.88 -1.71 8.98
CA CYS A 324 7.73 -2.19 10.06
C CYS A 324 6.90 -2.56 11.31
N LEU A 325 6.03 -1.67 11.77
CA LEU A 325 5.20 -1.91 12.96
C LEU A 325 4.28 -3.12 12.79
N CYS A 326 3.71 -3.32 11.59
CA CYS A 326 2.90 -4.50 11.27
C CYS A 326 3.69 -5.80 11.15
N ILE A 327 4.99 -5.73 10.83
CA ILE A 327 5.88 -6.90 10.88
C ILE A 327 6.22 -7.25 12.34
N LEU A 328 6.45 -6.24 13.17
CA LEU A 328 6.79 -6.40 14.59
C LEU A 328 5.64 -6.97 15.43
N GLY A 329 4.39 -6.69 15.05
CA GLY A 329 3.22 -7.20 15.77
C GLY A 329 1.90 -6.91 15.08
N ALA A 330 0.80 -7.23 15.75
CA ALA A 330 -0.53 -7.02 15.20
C ALA A 330 -0.83 -5.52 15.04
N PRO A 331 -1.39 -5.06 13.91
CA PRO A 331 -1.57 -3.63 13.62
C PRO A 331 -2.31 -2.86 14.72
N HIS A 332 -3.42 -3.43 15.24
CA HIS A 332 -4.25 -2.84 16.30
C HIS A 332 -3.57 -2.77 17.68
N ILE A 333 -2.38 -3.34 17.83
CA ILE A 333 -1.58 -3.27 19.07
C ILE A 333 -0.36 -2.39 18.83
N THR A 334 0.45 -2.72 17.82
CA THR A 334 1.77 -2.12 17.65
C THR A 334 1.69 -0.69 17.08
N ILE A 335 0.75 -0.39 16.18
CA ILE A 335 0.60 0.98 15.66
C ILE A 335 0.23 1.98 16.77
N PRO A 336 -0.86 1.78 17.56
CA PRO A 336 -1.26 2.74 18.58
C PRO A 336 -0.31 2.78 19.79
N GLN A 337 0.54 1.76 19.97
CA GLN A 337 1.57 1.77 21.01
C GLN A 337 2.70 2.79 20.71
N TYR A 338 3.02 3.00 19.43
CA TYR A 338 4.20 3.77 19.03
C TYR A 338 3.89 5.07 18.29
N LEU A 339 2.68 5.23 17.77
CA LEU A 339 2.28 6.41 16.98
C LEU A 339 1.06 7.11 17.56
N ASP A 340 1.02 8.44 17.44
CA ASP A 340 -0.23 9.22 17.57
C ASP A 340 -1.11 8.96 16.34
N VAL A 341 -2.05 8.02 16.48
CA VAL A 341 -2.91 7.54 15.39
C VAL A 341 -3.88 8.61 14.87
N PRO A 342 -4.60 9.39 15.72
CA PRO A 342 -5.42 10.50 15.25
C PRO A 342 -4.65 11.52 14.40
N GLY A 343 -3.48 11.97 14.87
CA GLY A 343 -2.63 12.88 14.11
C GLY A 343 -2.17 12.28 12.77
N PHE A 344 -1.78 11.00 12.78
CA PHE A 344 -1.37 10.29 11.57
C PHE A 344 -2.51 10.13 10.55
N ILE A 345 -3.73 9.78 10.99
CA ILE A 345 -4.91 9.69 10.11
C ILE A 345 -5.22 11.05 9.48
N SER A 346 -5.21 12.13 10.27
CA SER A 346 -5.45 13.49 9.79
C SER A 346 -4.45 13.88 8.70
N TRP A 347 -3.16 13.67 8.96
CA TRP A 347 -2.10 13.92 8.00
C TRP A 347 -2.24 13.10 6.72
N LEU A 348 -2.47 11.79 6.85
CA LEU A 348 -2.56 10.88 5.70
C LEU A 348 -3.78 11.19 4.83
N SER A 349 -4.92 11.54 5.45
CA SER A 349 -6.14 11.97 4.74
C SER A 349 -5.89 13.21 3.89
N ALA A 350 -5.18 14.20 4.44
CA ALA A 350 -4.81 15.44 3.75
C ALA A 350 -3.79 15.28 2.60
N ARG A 351 -3.42 14.04 2.24
CA ARG A 351 -2.64 13.73 1.04
C ARG A 351 -3.49 13.61 -0.20
N GLN A 352 -4.79 13.36 -0.09
CA GLN A 352 -5.65 13.20 -1.26
C GLN A 352 -6.19 14.55 -1.73
N TYR A 353 -6.00 14.88 -3.00
CA TYR A 353 -6.44 16.15 -3.57
C TYR A 353 -7.64 16.00 -4.48
N ALA A 354 -8.37 17.09 -4.66
CA ALA A 354 -9.39 17.27 -5.68
C ALA A 354 -9.10 18.57 -6.45
N PRO A 355 -9.31 18.60 -7.78
CA PRO A 355 -9.99 17.58 -8.59
C PRO A 355 -9.12 16.38 -9.01
N GLU A 356 -7.81 16.35 -8.73
CA GLU A 356 -6.96 15.31 -9.30
C GLU A 356 -7.34 13.89 -8.84
N GLY A 357 -7.77 13.72 -7.58
CA GLY A 357 -8.15 12.43 -6.99
C GLY A 357 -6.97 11.59 -6.49
N GLY A 358 -5.74 11.91 -6.93
CA GLY A 358 -4.50 11.27 -6.53
C GLY A 358 -3.98 11.72 -5.17
N PHE A 359 -2.85 11.15 -4.76
CA PHE A 359 -2.16 11.51 -3.53
C PHE A 359 -0.88 12.31 -3.79
N SER A 360 -0.60 13.29 -2.92
CA SER A 360 0.72 13.89 -2.80
C SER A 360 1.57 13.19 -1.74
N GLY A 361 2.89 13.31 -1.87
CA GLY A 361 3.82 12.68 -0.91
C GLY A 361 3.96 13.43 0.42
N ARG A 362 3.72 14.74 0.41
CA ARG A 362 3.93 15.63 1.55
C ARG A 362 3.13 16.92 1.36
N THR A 363 2.92 17.65 2.45
CA THR A 363 2.11 18.88 2.48
C THR A 363 2.58 19.89 1.43
N ASN A 364 1.64 20.52 0.71
CA ASN A 364 1.92 21.52 -0.33
C ASN A 364 2.80 21.06 -1.50
N LYS A 365 2.81 19.75 -1.80
CA LYS A 365 3.41 19.19 -3.02
C LYS A 365 2.35 18.57 -3.91
N LEU A 366 2.72 18.37 -5.16
CA LEU A 366 1.83 17.89 -6.20
C LEU A 366 1.46 16.42 -6.00
N VAL A 367 0.34 16.01 -6.61
CA VAL A 367 0.01 14.60 -6.79
C VAL A 367 1.05 13.87 -7.63
N ASP A 368 1.23 12.58 -7.35
CA ASP A 368 2.10 11.68 -8.11
C ASP A 368 1.57 10.24 -8.02
N GLY A 369 1.52 9.57 -9.17
CA GLY A 369 1.03 8.21 -9.33
C GLY A 369 1.69 7.18 -8.40
N CYS A 370 2.96 7.32 -8.04
CA CYS A 370 3.61 6.36 -7.14
C CYS A 370 3.05 6.40 -5.71
N TYR A 371 2.48 7.54 -5.27
CA TYR A 371 1.79 7.63 -3.98
C TYR A 371 0.49 6.85 -3.94
N SER A 372 -0.01 6.35 -5.08
CA SER A 372 -1.06 5.34 -5.09
C SER A 372 -0.69 4.10 -4.26
N HIS A 373 0.59 3.72 -4.25
CA HIS A 373 1.11 2.68 -3.35
C HIS A 373 1.56 3.28 -2.01
N TRP A 374 2.42 4.29 -2.03
CA TRP A 374 3.05 4.76 -0.78
C TRP A 374 2.07 5.44 0.19
N VAL A 375 1.04 6.14 -0.29
CA VAL A 375 -0.01 6.69 0.58
C VAL A 375 -1.20 5.74 0.59
N GLY A 376 -1.63 5.25 -0.58
CA GLY A 376 -2.77 4.35 -0.69
C GLY A 376 -2.60 3.01 0.05
N GLY A 377 -1.37 2.50 0.15
CA GLY A 377 -1.01 1.28 0.88
C GLY A 377 -0.95 1.45 2.40
N CYS A 378 -0.92 2.68 2.92
CA CYS A 378 -1.05 2.94 4.35
C CYS A 378 -2.47 2.67 4.85
N TRP A 379 -3.49 2.92 4.02
CA TRP A 379 -4.89 2.83 4.44
C TRP A 379 -5.29 1.43 4.88
N PRO A 380 -4.98 0.34 4.16
CA PRO A 380 -5.23 -1.01 4.66
C PRO A 380 -4.62 -1.26 6.05
N LEU A 381 -3.36 -0.84 6.26
CA LEU A 381 -2.65 -1.05 7.53
C LEU A 381 -3.32 -0.29 8.69
N LEU A 382 -3.78 0.95 8.43
CA LEU A 382 -4.54 1.74 9.40
C LEU A 382 -5.97 1.26 9.61
N GLU A 383 -6.67 0.84 8.55
CA GLU A 383 -7.98 0.22 8.65
C GLU A 383 -7.88 -1.03 9.55
N ALA A 384 -6.87 -1.88 9.36
CA ALA A 384 -6.60 -3.02 10.25
C ALA A 384 -6.23 -2.63 11.69
N CYS A 385 -5.63 -1.45 11.89
CA CYS A 385 -5.38 -0.89 13.21
C CYS A 385 -6.67 -0.47 13.92
N VAL A 386 -7.54 0.26 13.22
CA VAL A 386 -8.77 0.86 13.77
C VAL A 386 -9.89 -0.17 13.91
N GLU A 387 -10.04 -1.06 12.93
CA GLU A 387 -11.07 -2.10 12.89
C GLU A 387 -10.78 -3.24 13.89
N GLY A 388 -9.51 -3.47 14.22
CA GLY A 388 -9.10 -4.61 15.03
C GLY A 388 -9.15 -5.94 14.26
N PRO A 389 -8.89 -7.07 14.93
CA PRO A 389 -8.85 -8.37 14.29
C PRO A 389 -10.25 -8.91 13.97
N THR A 390 -10.38 -9.63 12.85
CA THR A 390 -11.58 -10.44 12.59
C THR A 390 -11.62 -11.64 13.54
N LEU A 391 -12.64 -11.70 14.40
CA LEU A 391 -12.81 -12.80 15.35
C LEU A 391 -13.67 -13.91 14.76
N GLN A 392 -13.23 -15.16 14.91
CA GLN A 392 -14.11 -16.32 14.76
C GLN A 392 -14.98 -16.43 16.01
N THR A 393 -16.30 -16.38 15.81
CA THR A 393 -17.25 -16.67 16.88
C THR A 393 -17.30 -18.18 17.14
N GLU A 394 -17.69 -18.57 18.35
CA GLU A 394 -17.79 -19.98 18.79
C GLU A 394 -18.68 -20.86 17.88
N ASN A 395 -19.54 -20.24 17.06
CA ASN A 395 -20.41 -20.91 16.11
C ASN A 395 -19.81 -21.07 14.70
N GLY A 396 -18.52 -20.78 14.50
CA GLY A 396 -17.86 -20.83 13.20
C GLY A 396 -18.22 -19.69 12.24
N SER A 397 -19.00 -18.71 12.70
CA SER A 397 -19.29 -17.47 11.96
C SER A 397 -18.20 -16.43 12.20
N PHE A 398 -17.80 -15.69 11.18
CA PHE A 398 -16.84 -14.58 11.32
C PHE A 398 -17.60 -13.30 11.67
N SER A 399 -17.22 -12.64 12.77
CA SER A 399 -17.65 -11.26 13.02
C SER A 399 -16.66 -10.33 12.35
N PHE A 400 -17.08 -9.71 11.24
CA PHE A 400 -16.29 -8.68 10.60
C PHE A 400 -16.49 -7.34 11.33
N PRO A 401 -15.42 -6.61 11.63
CA PRO A 401 -15.54 -5.27 12.18
C PRO A 401 -16.26 -4.33 11.19
N THR A 402 -16.89 -3.28 11.73
CA THR A 402 -17.60 -2.28 10.92
C THR A 402 -16.63 -1.65 9.92
N PRO A 403 -16.91 -1.70 8.60
CA PRO A 403 -16.02 -1.18 7.59
C PRO A 403 -15.77 0.31 7.80
N VAL A 404 -14.53 0.70 8.05
CA VAL A 404 -14.12 2.11 7.95
C VAL A 404 -13.66 2.36 6.51
N ASN A 405 -14.01 3.51 5.95
CA ASN A 405 -13.45 4.01 4.69
C ASN A 405 -12.85 5.39 4.96
N LEU A 406 -11.53 5.46 5.00
CA LEU A 406 -10.80 6.65 5.43
C LEU A 406 -10.34 7.56 4.27
N TYR A 407 -10.56 7.14 3.03
CA TYR A 407 -10.14 7.86 1.83
C TYR A 407 -11.07 7.63 0.63
N SER A 408 -10.96 8.48 -0.40
CA SER A 408 -11.73 8.32 -1.63
C SER A 408 -11.06 7.29 -2.55
N ARG A 409 -11.47 6.01 -2.43
CA ARG A 409 -11.07 4.95 -3.37
C ARG A 409 -11.41 5.30 -4.81
N GLU A 410 -12.57 5.94 -5.02
CA GLU A 410 -13.01 6.37 -6.34
C GLU A 410 -12.07 7.43 -6.94
N GLY A 411 -11.77 8.49 -6.19
CA GLY A 411 -10.87 9.56 -6.64
C GLY A 411 -9.50 9.01 -7.03
N LEU A 412 -8.98 8.06 -6.25
CA LEU A 412 -7.71 7.40 -6.57
C LEU A 412 -7.81 6.57 -7.86
N ILE A 413 -8.86 5.77 -8.03
CA ILE A 413 -9.07 4.97 -9.24
C ILE A 413 -9.21 5.87 -10.48
N ARG A 414 -9.92 7.00 -10.35
CA ARG A 414 -10.04 8.01 -11.42
C ARG A 414 -8.67 8.59 -11.77
N TYR A 415 -7.88 9.04 -10.80
CA TYR A 415 -6.54 9.56 -11.05
C TYR A 415 -5.66 8.54 -11.78
N ILE A 416 -5.66 7.29 -11.31
CA ILE A 416 -4.84 6.21 -11.90
C ILE A 416 -5.25 5.94 -13.35
N LEU A 417 -6.55 5.73 -13.60
CA LEU A 417 -7.03 5.29 -14.90
C LEU A 417 -7.12 6.44 -15.91
N CYS A 418 -7.45 7.64 -15.47
CA CYS A 418 -7.52 8.82 -16.35
C CYS A 418 -6.14 9.46 -16.55
N CYS A 419 -5.42 9.78 -15.47
CA CYS A 419 -4.23 10.65 -15.55
C CYS A 419 -2.92 9.86 -15.67
N CYS A 420 -2.78 8.72 -14.98
CA CYS A 420 -1.51 7.99 -14.90
C CYS A 420 -1.26 7.00 -16.05
N GLN A 421 -2.24 6.67 -16.89
CA GLN A 421 -2.01 5.81 -18.05
C GLN A 421 -1.30 6.58 -19.17
N ASP A 422 -0.18 6.07 -19.70
CA ASP A 422 0.41 6.60 -20.94
C ASP A 422 -0.45 6.13 -22.12
N THR A 423 -1.25 7.05 -22.67
CA THR A 423 -2.18 6.76 -23.78
C THR A 423 -1.46 6.60 -25.13
N GLY A 424 -0.16 6.96 -25.20
CA GLY A 424 0.68 6.78 -26.37
C GLY A 424 0.98 5.32 -26.73
N SER A 425 1.85 5.12 -27.72
CA SER A 425 2.28 3.78 -28.14
C SER A 425 3.26 3.13 -27.16
N ARG A 426 3.82 3.90 -26.22
CA ARG A 426 4.82 3.44 -25.24
C ARG A 426 4.21 2.48 -24.22
N GLY A 427 2.99 2.73 -23.76
CA GLY A 427 2.41 2.02 -22.61
C GLY A 427 3.11 2.37 -21.30
N GLY A 428 2.86 1.58 -20.26
CA GLY A 428 3.27 1.88 -18.88
C GLY A 428 2.40 2.94 -18.19
N LEU A 429 2.70 3.23 -16.93
CA LEU A 429 2.07 4.28 -16.13
C LEU A 429 3.14 5.28 -15.65
N ARG A 430 2.69 6.48 -15.30
CA ARG A 430 3.52 7.67 -15.05
C ARG A 430 3.17 8.35 -13.73
N ASP A 431 4.03 9.28 -13.30
CA ASP A 431 3.81 10.22 -12.20
C ASP A 431 2.48 10.99 -12.39
N LYS A 432 2.46 11.86 -13.41
CA LYS A 432 1.34 12.74 -13.77
C LYS A 432 1.35 13.00 -15.29
N PRO A 433 0.31 13.62 -15.89
CA PRO A 433 0.19 13.78 -17.34
C PRO A 433 1.42 14.28 -18.08
N SER A 434 2.14 15.27 -17.54
CA SER A 434 3.36 15.84 -18.16
C SER A 434 4.58 14.91 -18.18
N HIS A 435 4.54 13.77 -17.49
CA HIS A 435 5.69 12.88 -17.31
C HIS A 435 5.63 11.63 -18.21
N ARG A 436 6.79 11.07 -18.53
CA ARG A 436 6.89 9.82 -19.30
C ARG A 436 6.68 8.62 -18.37
N SER A 437 6.14 7.53 -18.92
CA SER A 437 6.06 6.27 -18.17
C SER A 437 7.43 5.64 -17.92
N ASP A 438 7.58 5.04 -16.74
CA ASP A 438 8.73 4.23 -16.34
C ASP A 438 8.27 2.99 -15.55
N SER A 439 9.17 2.05 -15.28
CA SER A 439 8.83 0.82 -14.56
C SER A 439 8.47 1.07 -13.09
N TYR A 440 9.08 2.07 -12.45
CA TYR A 440 8.82 2.42 -11.04
C TYR A 440 7.36 2.86 -10.86
N HIS A 441 6.92 3.87 -11.62
CA HIS A 441 5.54 4.34 -11.60
C HIS A 441 4.59 3.25 -12.09
N THR A 442 4.94 2.49 -13.13
CA THR A 442 4.11 1.36 -13.58
C THR A 442 3.86 0.35 -12.46
N CYS A 443 4.89 -0.05 -11.73
CA CYS A 443 4.78 -0.96 -10.60
C CYS A 443 3.89 -0.40 -9.49
N TYR A 444 4.21 0.80 -9.00
CA TYR A 444 3.54 1.34 -7.81
C TYR A 444 2.14 1.89 -8.08
N VAL A 445 1.87 2.38 -9.29
CA VAL A 445 0.50 2.75 -9.69
C VAL A 445 -0.38 1.50 -9.79
N LEU A 446 0.12 0.40 -10.35
CA LEU A 446 -0.62 -0.87 -10.40
C LEU A 446 -0.85 -1.46 -9.01
N ALA A 447 0.16 -1.41 -8.13
CA ALA A 447 0.01 -1.84 -6.74
C ALA A 447 -1.04 -0.99 -5.99
N GLY A 448 -1.04 0.32 -6.20
CA GLY A 448 -2.06 1.23 -5.65
C GLY A 448 -3.46 0.96 -6.19
N LEU A 449 -3.60 0.69 -7.49
CA LEU A 449 -4.88 0.29 -8.09
C LEU A 449 -5.41 -1.01 -7.49
N SER A 450 -4.53 -2.00 -7.32
CA SER A 450 -4.87 -3.25 -6.64
C SER A 450 -5.33 -2.98 -5.20
N SER A 451 -4.59 -2.19 -4.42
CA SER A 451 -5.00 -1.80 -3.06
C SER A 451 -6.38 -1.13 -3.03
N ALA A 452 -6.67 -0.22 -3.97
CA ALA A 452 -7.95 0.48 -4.04
C ALA A 452 -9.14 -0.45 -4.37
N GLN A 453 -8.89 -1.54 -5.11
CA GLN A 453 -9.91 -2.52 -5.53
C GLN A 453 -10.24 -3.59 -4.48
N HIS A 454 -9.36 -3.78 -3.48
CA HIS A 454 -9.51 -4.81 -2.46
C HIS A 454 -9.62 -4.18 -1.06
N LYS A 455 -10.42 -4.80 -0.19
CA LYS A 455 -10.41 -4.49 1.24
C LYS A 455 -9.62 -5.56 1.98
N TRP A 456 -8.69 -5.15 2.83
CA TRP A 456 -7.80 -6.05 3.55
C TRP A 456 -8.22 -6.14 5.00
N HIS A 457 -8.24 -7.35 5.55
CA HIS A 457 -8.54 -7.58 6.95
C HIS A 457 -7.41 -8.35 7.62
N PHE A 458 -7.18 -8.03 8.90
CA PHE A 458 -6.25 -8.78 9.75
C PHE A 458 -7.00 -9.89 10.49
N ASN A 459 -6.51 -11.13 10.38
CA ASN A 459 -7.16 -12.31 10.95
C ASN A 459 -6.35 -12.90 12.12
N THR A 460 -6.99 -13.12 13.27
CA THR A 460 -6.35 -13.74 14.45
C THR A 460 -6.39 -15.28 14.45
N SER A 461 -7.20 -15.92 13.60
CA SER A 461 -7.35 -17.40 13.61
C SER A 461 -6.10 -18.20 13.21
N ALA A 462 -5.03 -17.53 12.77
CA ALA A 462 -3.71 -18.15 12.57
C ALA A 462 -2.87 -18.25 13.86
N GLN A 463 -3.35 -17.72 15.00
CA GLN A 463 -2.65 -17.74 16.29
C GLN A 463 -2.90 -19.04 17.08
N LYS A 464 -2.18 -20.10 16.71
CA LYS A 464 -1.49 -20.89 17.75
C LYS A 464 -0.01 -20.57 17.61
N THR A 465 0.38 -19.43 18.19
CA THR A 465 1.74 -18.92 18.19
C THR A 465 2.68 -19.95 18.82
N GLU A 466 3.52 -20.60 18.00
CA GLU A 466 4.67 -21.32 18.52
C GLU A 466 5.67 -20.31 19.09
N SER A 467 6.30 -20.69 20.20
CA SER A 467 7.37 -19.97 20.90
C SER A 467 8.69 -19.97 20.10
N SER A 468 8.66 -19.79 18.78
CA SER A 468 9.77 -20.07 17.87
C SER A 468 10.68 -18.88 17.56
N GLY A 469 10.39 -17.68 18.08
CA GLY A 469 11.18 -16.48 17.79
C GLY A 469 11.06 -15.97 16.35
N MET A 470 10.02 -16.39 15.61
CA MET A 470 9.71 -15.93 14.24
C MET A 470 8.66 -14.82 14.21
N LEU A 471 8.81 -13.88 13.27
CA LEU A 471 7.86 -12.79 13.01
C LEU A 471 6.69 -13.29 12.14
N VAL A 472 5.55 -13.62 12.75
CA VAL A 472 4.40 -14.27 12.09
C VAL A 472 3.23 -13.35 11.74
N SER A 473 3.17 -12.15 12.34
CA SER A 473 2.13 -11.14 12.06
C SER A 473 1.91 -10.85 10.55
N PRO A 474 2.95 -10.69 9.71
CA PRO A 474 2.77 -10.30 8.31
C PRO A 474 2.14 -11.38 7.41
N TYR A 475 1.91 -12.60 7.90
CA TYR A 475 1.26 -13.70 7.15
C TYR A 475 -0.24 -13.82 7.41
N ASN A 476 -0.83 -12.92 8.22
CA ASN A 476 -2.21 -13.05 8.71
C ASN A 476 -3.24 -12.20 7.96
N GLY A 477 -2.93 -11.83 6.71
CA GLY A 477 -3.75 -10.96 5.87
C GLY A 477 -4.65 -11.71 4.96
N ARG A 478 -5.82 -11.13 4.67
CA ARG A 478 -6.69 -11.63 3.60
C ARG A 478 -7.35 -10.46 2.86
N PRO A 479 -7.28 -10.43 1.52
CA PRO A 479 -8.04 -9.50 0.71
C PRO A 479 -9.49 -9.99 0.52
N ASN A 480 -10.39 -9.04 0.32
CA ASN A 480 -11.77 -9.25 -0.11
C ASN A 480 -12.06 -8.37 -1.34
N ASP A 481 -12.62 -8.96 -2.40
CA ASP A 481 -12.99 -8.25 -3.64
C ASP A 481 -14.18 -7.31 -3.42
N LEU A 482 -13.95 -6.00 -3.54
CA LEU A 482 -15.03 -5.00 -3.45
C LEU A 482 -15.95 -5.02 -4.68
N LEU A 483 -15.42 -5.34 -5.86
CA LEU A 483 -16.17 -5.36 -7.11
C LEU A 483 -17.13 -6.55 -7.24
N ARG A 484 -16.88 -7.64 -6.50
CA ARG A 484 -17.69 -8.86 -6.56
C ARG A 484 -18.90 -8.82 -5.61
N GLN A 485 -18.81 -8.09 -4.50
CA GLN A 485 -19.89 -7.99 -3.52
C GLN A 485 -21.18 -7.35 -4.07
N LYS A 486 -21.09 -6.50 -5.12
CA LYS A 486 -22.27 -5.93 -5.80
C LYS A 486 -22.95 -6.89 -6.80
N ARG A 487 -22.36 -8.04 -7.13
CA ARG A 487 -22.94 -9.07 -8.02
C ARG A 487 -23.37 -10.32 -7.24
N SER A 488 -24.16 -10.16 -6.19
CA SER A 488 -24.93 -11.29 -5.62
C SER A 488 -26.33 -11.35 -6.22
N ALA A 489 -26.39 -11.76 -7.50
CA ALA A 489 -27.57 -12.42 -8.06
C ALA A 489 -27.04 -13.56 -8.95
N LYS A 490 -27.10 -14.78 -8.40
CA LYS A 490 -26.77 -16.09 -8.99
C LYS A 490 -26.30 -16.07 -10.45
N VAL A 491 -24.98 -16.17 -10.65
CA VAL A 491 -24.40 -16.90 -11.78
C VAL A 491 -23.16 -17.63 -11.27
N ASP A 492 -23.25 -18.96 -11.28
CA ASP A 492 -22.17 -19.90 -11.01
C ASP A 492 -21.12 -19.76 -12.13
N ALA A 493 -19.89 -19.40 -11.78
CA ALA A 493 -18.76 -19.31 -12.69
C ALA A 493 -17.54 -19.95 -12.03
N SER A 494 -17.66 -21.24 -11.76
CA SER A 494 -16.59 -22.15 -11.37
C SER A 494 -15.77 -22.59 -12.60
N HIS A 495 -15.33 -21.68 -13.47
CA HIS A 495 -14.47 -21.97 -14.63
C HIS A 495 -13.71 -20.68 -15.03
N CYS A 496 -12.62 -20.34 -14.34
CA CYS A 496 -11.57 -19.42 -14.84
C CYS A 496 -10.30 -19.30 -13.95
N TRP A 497 -10.15 -20.13 -12.91
CA TRP A 497 -8.92 -20.19 -12.13
C TRP A 497 -8.47 -21.65 -12.11
N GLY A 498 -7.32 -21.92 -12.73
CA GLY A 498 -6.74 -23.25 -12.79
C GLY A 498 -6.44 -23.74 -11.39
N LYS A 499 -7.26 -24.66 -10.89
CA LYS A 499 -6.91 -25.53 -9.77
C LYS A 499 -5.80 -26.47 -10.24
N ILE A 500 -4.66 -26.46 -9.56
CA ILE A 500 -3.72 -27.58 -9.60
C ILE A 500 -3.65 -28.13 -8.18
N ASP A 501 -4.44 -29.18 -7.93
CA ASP A 501 -4.32 -30.02 -6.75
C ASP A 501 -3.12 -30.96 -6.94
N PHE A 502 -2.16 -30.99 -6.00
CA PHE A 502 -1.12 -32.00 -5.96
C PHE A 502 -1.46 -33.09 -4.93
N LEU A 503 -1.78 -34.29 -5.43
CA LEU A 503 -1.79 -35.54 -4.66
C LEU A 503 -0.36 -36.09 -4.56
N TRP A 504 0.05 -36.41 -3.34
CA TRP A 504 1.32 -37.06 -3.01
C TRP A 504 1.20 -38.59 -3.13
N PHE A 505 2.26 -39.27 -3.57
CA PHE A 505 2.54 -40.66 -3.22
C PHE A 505 4.03 -40.85 -2.90
N ALA A 506 4.26 -41.56 -1.80
CA ALA A 506 5.55 -41.94 -1.24
C ALA A 506 6.02 -43.31 -1.78
N ASN A 507 7.27 -43.65 -1.41
CA ASN A 507 8.05 -44.90 -1.61
C ASN A 507 8.90 -44.91 -2.90
N SER A 508 10.18 -45.26 -2.89
CA SER A 508 11.04 -46.11 -2.02
C SER A 508 12.50 -45.76 -2.39
N SER A 509 13.60 -46.02 -1.68
CA SER A 509 13.96 -46.86 -0.54
C SER A 509 15.37 -46.42 -0.08
N GLU A 510 15.58 -46.42 1.24
CA GLU A 510 16.77 -46.87 2.03
C GLU A 510 18.19 -46.45 1.56
N GLU A 511 19.07 -45.83 2.37
CA GLU A 511 19.50 -46.29 3.69
C GLU A 511 20.20 -45.19 4.55
N LYS A 512 19.70 -45.00 5.78
CA LYS A 512 20.31 -44.68 7.11
C LYS A 512 21.68 -43.95 7.16
N SER A 513 21.87 -42.87 7.94
CA SER A 513 21.76 -42.90 9.41
C SER A 513 21.47 -41.53 10.10
N LYS A 514 20.67 -41.64 11.18
CA LYS A 514 20.17 -40.66 12.16
C LYS A 514 21.29 -39.77 12.78
N ILE A 515 21.04 -38.48 13.04
CA ILE A 515 20.49 -37.92 14.29
C ILE A 515 19.87 -36.52 14.02
N SER A 516 18.76 -36.21 14.73
CA SER A 516 18.00 -34.94 14.80
C SER A 516 16.78 -34.76 13.85
N GLY A 517 16.00 -35.82 13.70
CA GLY A 517 14.59 -35.72 13.29
C GLY A 517 13.70 -35.36 14.48
N LYS A 518 13.44 -34.07 14.71
CA LYS A 518 12.27 -33.59 15.48
C LYS A 518 11.87 -32.12 15.25
N LEU A 519 12.38 -31.45 14.20
CA LEU A 519 12.07 -30.04 13.91
C LEU A 519 11.47 -29.78 12.51
N MET A 520 11.24 -30.79 11.67
CA MET A 520 10.80 -30.59 10.27
C MET A 520 9.40 -31.09 9.91
N SER A 521 8.60 -31.60 10.85
CA SER A 521 7.27 -32.17 10.52
C SER A 521 6.08 -31.27 10.87
N LYS A 522 6.27 -29.96 11.08
CA LYS A 522 5.17 -29.03 11.41
C LYS A 522 5.02 -27.82 10.49
N VAL A 523 5.88 -27.66 9.48
CA VAL A 523 5.81 -26.52 8.55
C VAL A 523 4.87 -26.79 7.35
N ASN A 524 4.46 -28.04 7.10
CA ASN A 524 3.76 -28.42 5.87
C ASN A 524 2.22 -28.51 5.99
N GLN A 525 1.58 -27.67 6.82
CA GLN A 525 0.12 -27.57 6.87
C GLN A 525 -0.35 -26.12 7.05
N LEU A 526 0.07 -25.22 6.17
CA LEU A 526 -0.57 -23.90 6.05
C LEU A 526 -1.55 -23.93 4.86
N PRO A 527 -2.85 -23.66 5.06
CA PRO A 527 -3.80 -23.51 3.97
C PRO A 527 -3.54 -22.20 3.22
N HIS A 528 -3.77 -22.21 1.90
CA HIS A 528 -3.71 -21.06 0.99
C HIS A 528 -4.12 -19.73 1.66
N THR A 529 -3.14 -18.85 1.90
CA THR A 529 -3.33 -17.47 2.37
C THR A 529 -2.71 -16.52 1.35
N GLU A 530 -3.49 -15.55 0.88
CA GLU A 530 -2.96 -14.39 0.15
C GLU A 530 -2.53 -13.35 1.21
N ASP A 531 -1.22 -13.28 1.46
CA ASP A 531 -0.62 -12.68 2.67
C ASP A 531 -0.45 -11.13 2.62
N TRP A 532 -0.34 -10.45 3.78
CA TRP A 532 0.00 -9.00 3.83
C TRP A 532 1.38 -8.70 3.21
N LEU A 533 2.25 -9.70 3.07
CA LEU A 533 3.48 -9.57 2.30
C LEU A 533 3.23 -9.19 0.83
N VAL A 534 2.04 -9.46 0.30
CA VAL A 534 1.60 -8.96 -1.02
C VAL A 534 1.44 -7.45 -1.00
N LEU A 535 0.83 -6.90 0.04
CA LEU A 535 0.64 -5.45 0.19
C LEU A 535 1.94 -4.74 0.56
N LEU A 536 2.73 -5.33 1.46
CA LEU A 536 4.00 -4.79 1.93
C LEU A 536 5.05 -4.91 0.81
N GLY A 537 5.24 -6.09 0.23
CA GLY A 537 6.23 -6.36 -0.81
C GLY A 537 5.77 -6.08 -2.25
N SER A 538 4.51 -5.72 -2.50
CA SER A 538 3.91 -5.68 -3.86
C SER A 538 3.97 -7.02 -4.62
N ILE A 539 3.79 -8.16 -3.95
CA ILE A 539 3.96 -9.50 -4.54
C ILE A 539 2.69 -10.34 -4.44
N THR A 540 2.03 -10.68 -5.54
CA THR A 540 1.21 -11.89 -5.59
C THR A 540 2.15 -13.10 -5.70
N VAL A 541 2.28 -13.89 -4.63
CA VAL A 541 3.06 -15.14 -4.66
C VAL A 541 2.17 -16.23 -5.30
N PRO A 542 2.64 -16.94 -6.35
CA PRO A 542 1.88 -18.00 -7.01
C PRO A 542 1.68 -19.24 -6.14
#